data_AF-A0A0E3X1G0-F1
#
_entry.id   AF-A0A0E3X1G0-F1
#
_cell.length_a   1.000
_cell.length_b   1.000
_cell.length_c   1.000
_cell.angle_alpha   90.00
_cell.angle_beta   90.00
_cell.angle_gamma   90.00
#
_symmetry.space_group_name_H-M   'P 1'
#
loop_
_entity.id
_entity.type
_entity.pdbx_description
1 polymer ?
#
loop_
_entity_poly.entity_id
_entity_poly.type
_entity_poly.pdbx_seq_one_letter_code
_entity_poly.pdbx_strand_id
1 'polypeptide(L)'
;MIFVDDGSTDGTFKKLKAANEKNPNIKILKFRKNFGQSASMKAGFDFAKGNVVISMDGDLQNDPEDIPKLVDMLETRDCDVVCGWRADRKDPLSKTITSKFANLIRRSITSEFIHDSGCTLRAYRNECVKDLELYGETHRYIPAMLLWKGYLICETKVQHHQRAHGITKYNWKRVVKGFLDLIVISFWQKYSVRPIHVFGGAGLISCFAGALIGGWLGIQRLFFGMGLSDRPLFLLVILMMMVGVQLIVSGILADIMLKVYYGEDGRKNYLVERLID
;
A
#
# COMPACT_ATOMS: atom_id res chain seq x y z
N MET A 1 -3.68 6.00 25.36
CA MET A 1 -2.77 5.14 24.59
C MET A 1 -3.48 3.83 24.27
N ILE A 2 -3.42 3.35 23.03
CA ILE A 2 -4.04 2.08 22.63
C ILE A 2 -2.92 1.11 22.27
N PHE A 3 -2.82 0.00 23.01
CA PHE A 3 -1.92 -1.10 22.68
C PHE A 3 -2.69 -2.17 21.93
N VAL A 4 -2.15 -2.62 20.80
CA VAL A 4 -2.73 -3.71 20.02
C VAL A 4 -1.82 -4.93 20.12
N ASP A 5 -2.27 -5.93 20.88
CA ASP A 5 -1.61 -7.22 21.03
C ASP A 5 -2.02 -8.15 19.88
N ASP A 6 -1.10 -8.39 18.95
CA ASP A 6 -1.25 -9.23 17.75
C ASP A 6 -1.18 -10.73 18.06
N GLY A 7 -1.90 -11.16 19.09
CA GLY A 7 -2.03 -12.56 19.51
C GLY A 7 -0.78 -13.11 20.21
N SER A 8 -0.11 -12.32 21.05
CA SER A 8 1.10 -12.76 21.75
C SER A 8 0.84 -13.92 22.72
N THR A 9 1.81 -14.83 22.81
CA THR A 9 1.77 -16.02 23.69
C THR A 9 2.76 -15.95 24.85
N ASP A 10 3.64 -14.95 24.87
CA ASP A 10 4.79 -14.80 25.78
C ASP A 10 4.48 -14.01 27.07
N GLY A 11 3.20 -13.90 27.44
CA GLY A 11 2.76 -13.18 28.63
C GLY A 11 2.67 -11.65 28.46
N THR A 12 2.94 -11.12 27.26
CA THR A 12 2.77 -9.67 26.94
C THR A 12 1.41 -9.14 27.37
N PHE A 13 0.33 -9.86 27.08
CA PHE A 13 -1.02 -9.46 27.51
C PHE A 13 -1.18 -9.30 29.02
N LYS A 14 -0.55 -10.17 29.83
CA LYS A 14 -0.62 -10.07 31.29
C LYS A 14 0.04 -8.79 31.80
N LYS A 15 1.19 -8.43 31.21
CA LYS A 15 1.90 -7.18 31.53
C LYS A 15 1.10 -5.95 31.12
N LEU A 16 0.51 -5.97 29.92
CA LEU A 16 -0.36 -4.87 29.45
C LEU A 16 -1.57 -4.70 30.38
N LYS A 17 -2.22 -5.79 30.78
CA LYS A 17 -3.36 -5.75 31.71
C LYS A 17 -2.96 -5.12 33.05
N ALA A 18 -1.84 -5.54 33.64
CA ALA A 18 -1.34 -4.96 34.89
C ALA A 18 -0.98 -3.46 34.73
N ALA A 19 -0.53 -3.03 33.55
CA ALA A 19 -0.29 -1.60 33.27
C ALA A 19 -1.60 -0.81 33.13
N ASN A 20 -2.62 -1.38 32.49
CA ASN A 20 -3.96 -0.78 32.40
C ASN A 20 -4.63 -0.63 33.77
N GLU A 21 -4.49 -1.60 34.66
CA GLU A 21 -5.00 -1.51 36.04
C GLU A 21 -4.38 -0.33 36.82
N LYS A 22 -3.15 0.07 36.49
CA LYS A 22 -2.46 1.22 37.09
C LYS A 22 -2.74 2.55 36.39
N ASN A 23 -3.20 2.52 35.14
CA ASN A 23 -3.40 3.73 34.34
C ASN A 23 -4.63 3.59 33.42
N PRO A 24 -5.76 4.24 33.73
CA PRO A 24 -6.99 4.13 32.95
C PRO A 24 -6.88 4.71 31.54
N ASN A 25 -5.84 5.49 31.24
CA ASN A 25 -5.58 6.01 29.89
C ASN A 25 -5.00 4.97 28.93
N ILE A 26 -4.62 3.79 29.43
CA ILE A 26 -4.16 2.66 28.62
C ILE A 26 -5.38 1.84 28.19
N LYS A 27 -5.54 1.60 26.89
CA LYS A 27 -6.54 0.68 26.33
C LYS A 27 -5.81 -0.46 25.64
N ILE A 28 -6.40 -1.66 25.67
CA ILE A 28 -5.77 -2.86 25.12
C ILE A 28 -6.74 -3.52 24.15
N LEU A 29 -6.30 -3.74 22.92
CA LEU A 29 -6.97 -4.58 21.94
C LEU A 29 -6.15 -5.86 21.80
N LYS A 30 -6.75 -7.01 22.09
CA LYS A 30 -6.09 -8.31 21.93
C LYS A 30 -6.72 -9.07 20.77
N PHE A 31 -5.90 -9.47 19.80
CA PHE A 31 -6.33 -10.34 18.73
C PHE A 31 -6.37 -11.81 19.17
N ARG A 32 -7.27 -12.57 18.55
CA ARG A 32 -7.42 -14.02 18.80
C ARG A 32 -6.21 -14.84 18.32
N LYS A 33 -5.53 -14.37 17.28
CA LYS A 33 -4.32 -14.94 16.69
C LYS A 33 -3.48 -13.82 16.07
N ASN A 34 -2.29 -14.16 15.57
CA ASN A 34 -1.49 -13.22 14.79
C ASN A 34 -2.14 -12.93 13.43
N PHE A 35 -2.45 -11.67 13.17
CA PHE A 35 -2.94 -11.14 11.90
C PHE A 35 -1.92 -10.22 11.22
N GLY A 36 -0.86 -9.82 11.92
CA GLY A 36 0.24 -9.01 11.41
C GLY A 36 0.06 -7.50 11.62
N GLN A 37 1.15 -6.77 11.39
CA GLN A 37 1.27 -5.35 11.74
C GLN A 37 0.23 -4.44 11.07
N SER A 38 -0.15 -4.69 9.80
CA SER A 38 -1.17 -3.87 9.13
C SER A 38 -2.54 -3.98 9.81
N ALA A 39 -2.94 -5.19 10.19
CA ALA A 39 -4.20 -5.42 10.88
C ALA A 39 -4.18 -4.77 12.27
N SER A 40 -3.06 -4.88 12.99
CA SER A 40 -2.89 -4.24 14.29
C SER A 40 -2.96 -2.71 14.19
N MET A 41 -2.32 -2.13 13.18
CA MET A 41 -2.36 -0.68 12.94
C MET A 41 -3.78 -0.23 12.59
N LYS A 42 -4.46 -0.94 11.70
CA LYS A 42 -5.85 -0.64 11.32
C LYS A 42 -6.79 -0.67 12.53
N ALA A 43 -6.71 -1.72 13.34
CA ALA A 43 -7.51 -1.79 14.57
C ALA A 43 -7.17 -0.66 15.55
N GLY A 44 -5.89 -0.27 15.65
CA GLY A 44 -5.48 0.91 16.41
C GLY A 44 -6.15 2.19 15.92
N PHE A 45 -6.17 2.42 14.60
CA PHE A 45 -6.82 3.57 13.97
C PHE A 45 -8.34 3.55 14.16
N ASP A 46 -8.99 2.40 14.00
CA ASP A 46 -10.44 2.27 14.13
C ASP A 46 -10.96 2.59 15.53
N PHE A 47 -10.17 2.28 16.56
CA PHE A 47 -10.52 2.56 17.95
C PHE A 47 -9.97 3.91 18.45
N ALA A 48 -9.19 4.63 17.64
CA ALA A 48 -8.69 5.95 17.98
C ALA A 48 -9.82 6.99 17.92
N LYS A 49 -9.86 7.88 18.92
CA LYS A 49 -10.90 8.91 19.05
C LYS A 49 -10.35 10.34 19.15
N GLY A 50 -9.03 10.50 19.26
CA GLY A 50 -8.40 11.82 19.36
C GLY A 50 -8.41 12.56 18.03
N ASN A 51 -8.30 13.89 18.07
CA ASN A 51 -8.19 14.72 16.86
C ASN A 51 -6.86 14.50 16.13
N VAL A 52 -5.81 14.21 16.91
CA VAL A 52 -4.50 13.78 16.41
C VAL A 52 -4.28 12.34 16.85
N VAL A 53 -3.86 11.51 15.90
CA VAL A 53 -3.53 10.09 16.11
C VAL A 53 -2.05 9.92 15.88
N ILE A 54 -1.37 9.20 16.77
CA ILE A 54 0.06 8.89 16.63
C ILE A 54 0.26 7.40 16.58
N SER A 55 1.00 6.94 15.58
CA SER A 55 1.49 5.56 15.49
C SER A 55 2.94 5.50 15.98
N MET A 56 3.27 4.42 16.70
CA MET A 56 4.64 4.14 17.16
C MET A 56 4.79 2.64 17.41
N ASP A 57 5.93 2.07 17.05
CA ASP A 57 6.26 0.66 17.36
C ASP A 57 6.65 0.46 18.83
N GLY A 58 6.36 -0.73 19.37
CA GLY A 58 6.66 -1.09 20.76
C GLY A 58 8.08 -1.63 21.01
N ASP A 59 9.00 -1.53 20.04
CA ASP A 59 10.37 -2.07 20.15
C ASP A 59 11.41 -1.04 20.65
N LEU A 60 10.95 0.13 21.10
CA LEU A 60 11.73 1.25 21.63
C LEU A 60 12.75 1.85 20.64
N GLN A 61 12.60 1.57 19.34
CA GLN A 61 13.46 2.17 18.32
C GLN A 61 13.15 3.64 18.02
N ASN A 62 11.91 4.06 18.28
CA ASN A 62 11.45 5.43 18.11
C ASN A 62 11.36 6.08 19.48
N ASP A 63 11.83 7.32 19.60
CA ASP A 63 11.80 8.05 20.86
C ASP A 63 10.43 8.71 21.07
N PRO A 64 9.72 8.43 22.17
CA PRO A 64 8.49 9.14 22.52
C PRO A 64 8.70 10.66 22.73
N GLU A 65 9.92 11.11 23.04
CA GLU A 65 10.23 12.54 23.19
C GLU A 65 10.11 13.32 21.88
N ASP A 66 10.13 12.65 20.72
CA ASP A 66 9.88 13.29 19.44
C ASP A 66 8.39 13.59 19.19
N ILE A 67 7.47 12.96 19.93
CA ILE A 67 6.01 13.11 19.73
C ILE A 67 5.55 14.58 19.76
N PRO A 68 5.89 15.40 20.78
CA PRO A 68 5.47 16.80 20.81
C PRO A 68 5.89 17.58 19.58
N LYS A 69 7.08 17.29 19.02
CA LYS A 69 7.58 17.92 17.80
C LYS A 69 6.75 17.56 16.57
N LEU A 70 6.28 16.33 16.45
CA LEU A 70 5.38 15.94 15.36
C LEU A 70 4.02 16.64 15.48
N VAL A 71 3.49 16.76 16.70
CA VAL A 71 2.21 17.43 16.95
C VAL A 71 2.31 18.93 16.65
N ASP A 72 3.35 19.60 17.15
CA ASP A 72 3.60 21.02 16.90
C ASP A 72 3.71 21.31 15.40
N MET A 73 4.42 20.44 14.65
CA MET A 73 4.49 20.58 13.20
C MET A 73 3.13 20.38 12.51
N LEU A 74 2.30 19.45 13.00
CA LEU A 74 0.96 19.21 12.46
C LEU A 74 0.01 20.39 12.74
N GLU A 75 0.21 21.12 13.83
CA GLU A 75 -0.58 22.31 14.19
C GLU A 75 -0.10 23.59 13.51
N THR A 76 1.22 23.74 13.32
CA THR A 76 1.83 24.97 12.77
C THR A 76 1.98 24.96 11.26
N ARG A 77 2.04 23.78 10.64
CA ARG A 77 2.15 23.63 9.17
C ARG A 77 0.81 23.22 8.58
N ASP A 78 0.58 23.69 7.36
CA ASP A 78 -0.56 23.28 6.55
C ASP A 78 -0.32 21.85 6.00
N CYS A 79 -0.47 20.87 6.88
CA CYS A 79 -0.34 19.46 6.56
C CYS A 79 -1.30 18.61 7.38
N ASP A 80 -1.61 17.42 6.88
CA ASP A 80 -2.53 16.48 7.50
C ASP A 80 -1.81 15.31 8.16
N VAL A 81 -0.55 15.10 7.77
CA VAL A 81 0.30 14.01 8.25
C VAL A 81 1.73 14.51 8.42
N VAL A 82 2.33 14.20 9.57
CA VAL A 82 3.76 14.41 9.82
C VAL A 82 4.44 13.06 9.95
N CYS A 83 5.35 12.77 9.02
CA CYS A 83 6.17 11.56 9.05
C CYS A 83 7.50 11.82 9.75
N GLY A 84 7.86 10.96 10.70
CA GLY A 84 9.21 10.96 11.27
C GLY A 84 10.23 10.48 10.24
N TRP A 85 11.31 11.24 10.07
CA TRP A 85 12.45 10.88 9.24
C TRP A 85 13.66 10.55 10.11
N ARG A 86 14.08 9.28 10.09
CA ARG A 86 15.31 8.82 10.76
C ARG A 86 16.53 9.25 9.93
N ALA A 87 17.04 10.44 10.19
CA ALA A 87 18.16 11.01 9.45
C ALA A 87 19.48 10.25 9.68
N ASP A 88 19.76 9.90 10.94
CA ASP A 88 21.01 9.23 11.35
C ASP A 88 20.78 7.72 11.60
N ARG A 89 20.64 6.96 10.51
CA ARG A 89 20.49 5.50 10.62
C ARG A 89 21.81 4.83 11.02
N LYS A 90 21.83 4.18 12.18
CA LYS A 90 22.90 3.27 12.63
C LYS A 90 22.69 1.82 12.12
N ASP A 91 22.17 1.66 10.91
CA ASP A 91 21.93 0.35 10.29
C ASP A 91 23.12 -0.11 9.43
N PRO A 92 23.39 -1.42 9.29
CA PRO A 92 24.45 -1.95 8.43
C PRO A 92 24.24 -1.56 6.96
N LEU A 93 25.35 -1.26 6.26
CA LEU A 93 25.38 -0.76 4.86
C LEU A 93 24.54 -1.59 3.88
N SER A 94 24.45 -2.91 4.06
CA SER A 94 23.64 -3.81 3.23
C SER A 94 22.14 -3.49 3.30
N LYS A 95 21.61 -3.13 4.47
CA LYS A 95 20.21 -2.70 4.63
C LYS A 95 19.97 -1.31 4.05
N THR A 96 20.97 -0.43 4.12
CA THR A 96 20.89 0.94 3.62
C THR A 96 20.79 0.97 2.10
N ILE A 97 21.54 0.13 1.38
CA ILE A 97 21.50 0.07 -0.09
C ILE A 97 20.16 -0.51 -0.59
N THR A 98 19.71 -1.64 -0.04
CA THR A 98 18.42 -2.24 -0.43
C THR A 98 17.24 -1.31 -0.08
N SER A 99 17.31 -0.62 1.07
CA SER A 99 16.31 0.39 1.44
C SER A 99 16.34 1.60 0.51
N LYS A 100 17.52 2.08 0.09
CA LYS A 100 17.64 3.19 -0.86
C LYS A 100 17.10 2.83 -2.23
N PHE A 101 17.34 1.60 -2.71
CA PHE A 101 16.79 1.11 -3.98
C PHE A 101 15.27 0.91 -3.91
N ALA A 102 14.76 0.31 -2.84
CA ALA A 102 13.32 0.19 -2.60
C ALA A 102 12.64 1.56 -2.48
N ASN A 103 13.31 2.52 -1.81
CA ASN A 103 12.85 3.91 -1.77
C ASN A 103 12.88 4.55 -3.16
N LEU A 104 13.93 4.34 -3.97
CA LEU A 104 14.03 4.92 -5.31
C LEU A 104 12.91 4.41 -6.22
N ILE A 105 12.67 3.09 -6.25
CA ILE A 105 11.57 2.50 -7.03
C ILE A 105 10.24 3.04 -6.51
N ARG A 106 10.03 3.11 -5.19
CA ARG A 106 8.81 3.69 -4.62
C ARG A 106 8.62 5.12 -5.10
N ARG A 107 9.63 5.99 -4.97
CA ARG A 107 9.58 7.40 -5.39
C ARG A 107 9.26 7.56 -6.86
N SER A 108 9.86 6.74 -7.72
CA SER A 108 9.60 6.78 -9.17
C SER A 108 8.17 6.38 -9.55
N ILE A 109 7.53 5.53 -8.74
CA ILE A 109 6.18 5.04 -9.05
C ILE A 109 5.09 5.84 -8.33
N THR A 110 5.32 6.19 -7.06
CA THR A 110 4.33 6.88 -6.23
C THR A 110 4.44 8.40 -6.30
N SER A 111 5.45 8.94 -7.00
CA SER A 111 5.77 10.38 -7.10
C SER A 111 5.98 11.06 -5.73
N GLU A 112 6.36 10.28 -4.72
CA GLU A 112 6.63 10.78 -3.38
C GLU A 112 8.03 11.36 -3.22
N PHE A 113 8.12 12.49 -2.50
CA PHE A 113 9.38 13.02 -1.97
C PHE A 113 9.51 12.73 -0.47
N ILE A 114 9.19 11.50 -0.05
CA ILE A 114 9.31 11.07 1.35
C ILE A 114 10.65 10.36 1.57
N HIS A 115 11.45 10.89 2.50
CA HIS A 115 12.80 10.43 2.82
C HIS A 115 12.78 9.06 3.53
N ASP A 116 11.82 8.81 4.43
CA ASP A 116 11.72 7.54 5.16
C ASP A 116 10.27 7.05 5.37
N SER A 117 9.70 6.39 4.36
CA SER A 117 8.40 5.71 4.50
C SER A 117 8.42 4.48 5.41
N GLY A 118 9.60 4.03 5.85
CA GLY A 118 9.74 2.88 6.74
C GLY A 118 9.64 3.25 8.22
N CYS A 119 9.65 4.54 8.55
CA CYS A 119 9.46 5.01 9.91
C CYS A 119 7.99 4.89 10.29
N THR A 120 7.71 4.25 11.43
CA THR A 120 6.38 4.03 11.97
C THR A 120 5.93 5.14 12.92
N LEU A 121 6.86 5.99 13.40
CA LEU A 121 6.55 7.18 14.18
C LEU A 121 5.96 8.27 13.27
N ARG A 122 4.65 8.47 13.37
CA ARG A 122 3.91 9.46 12.57
C ARG A 122 2.75 10.05 13.36
N ALA A 123 2.46 11.32 13.09
CA ALA A 123 1.26 11.99 13.57
C ALA A 123 0.31 12.23 12.39
N TYR A 124 -0.97 11.99 12.61
CA TYR A 124 -2.03 12.13 11.60
C TYR A 124 -3.17 12.96 12.18
N ARG A 125 -3.83 13.76 11.34
CA ARG A 125 -5.20 14.17 11.61
C ARG A 125 -6.10 12.93 11.63
N ASN A 126 -7.09 12.93 12.51
CA ASN A 126 -7.99 11.77 12.69
C ASN A 126 -8.74 11.39 11.41
N GLU A 127 -9.05 12.36 10.55
CA GLU A 127 -9.68 12.12 9.25
C GLU A 127 -8.83 11.24 8.33
N CYS A 128 -7.51 11.47 8.29
CA CYS A 128 -6.59 10.69 7.45
C CYS A 128 -6.63 9.20 7.77
N VAL A 129 -6.71 8.84 9.07
CA VAL A 129 -6.63 7.44 9.48
C VAL A 129 -7.94 6.68 9.31
N LYS A 130 -9.09 7.38 9.32
CA LYS A 130 -10.41 6.78 9.11
C LYS A 130 -10.60 6.30 7.67
N ASP A 131 -10.01 7.02 6.73
CA ASP A 131 -10.11 6.70 5.30
C ASP A 131 -9.05 5.70 4.83
N LEU A 132 -8.17 5.22 5.72
CA LEU A 132 -7.12 4.26 5.37
C LEU A 132 -7.61 2.81 5.41
N GLU A 133 -7.57 2.16 4.26
CA GLU A 133 -7.82 0.72 4.15
C GLU A 133 -6.49 -0.05 4.19
N LEU A 134 -6.16 -0.64 5.33
CA LEU A 134 -4.91 -1.41 5.49
C LEU A 134 -5.19 -2.91 5.43
N TYR A 135 -4.50 -3.60 4.53
CA TYR A 135 -4.58 -5.05 4.34
C TYR A 135 -3.18 -5.61 4.03
N GLY A 136 -2.96 -6.90 4.30
CA GLY A 136 -1.66 -7.54 4.00
C GLY A 136 -0.47 -6.82 4.64
N GLU A 137 0.47 -6.30 3.84
CA GLU A 137 1.63 -5.51 4.30
C GLU A 137 1.54 -4.01 3.91
N THR A 138 0.35 -3.48 3.64
CA THR A 138 0.18 -2.11 3.15
C THR A 138 0.53 -1.01 4.16
N HIS A 139 0.71 -1.32 5.46
CA HIS A 139 1.17 -0.35 6.47
C HIS A 139 2.44 0.41 6.08
N ARG A 140 3.31 -0.19 5.26
CA ARG A 140 4.55 0.43 4.77
C ARG A 140 4.31 1.55 3.76
N TYR A 141 3.14 1.56 3.15
CA TYR A 141 2.75 2.45 2.06
C TYR A 141 1.67 3.44 2.50
N ILE A 142 1.39 3.55 3.80
CA ILE A 142 0.47 4.55 4.34
C ILE A 142 0.74 5.96 3.78
N PRO A 143 1.99 6.47 3.72
CA PRO A 143 2.21 7.83 3.21
C PRO A 143 1.86 7.94 1.72
N ALA A 144 2.12 6.89 0.94
CA ALA A 144 1.70 6.80 -0.46
C ALA A 144 0.19 6.88 -0.60
N MET A 145 -0.51 6.04 0.16
CA MET A 145 -1.95 5.95 0.15
C MET A 145 -2.61 7.28 0.55
N LEU A 146 -2.03 7.99 1.51
CA LEU A 146 -2.52 9.30 1.95
C LEU A 146 -2.30 10.38 0.89
N LEU A 147 -1.13 10.43 0.25
CA LEU A 147 -0.89 11.36 -0.86
C LEU A 147 -1.83 11.11 -2.03
N TRP A 148 -2.17 9.86 -2.33
CA TRP A 148 -3.12 9.52 -3.39
C TRP A 148 -4.55 9.92 -3.07
N LYS A 149 -4.88 9.93 -1.78
CA LYS A 149 -6.15 10.46 -1.28
C LYS A 149 -6.19 11.99 -1.26
N GLY A 150 -5.07 12.65 -1.57
CA GLY A 150 -4.96 14.11 -1.65
C GLY A 150 -4.47 14.78 -0.37
N TYR A 151 -4.09 14.02 0.66
CA TYR A 151 -3.60 14.60 1.92
C TYR A 151 -2.19 15.18 1.79
N LEU A 152 -1.93 16.24 2.55
CA LEU A 152 -0.64 16.91 2.61
C LEU A 152 0.26 16.26 3.66
N ILE A 153 1.49 15.90 3.24
CA ILE A 153 2.46 15.23 4.11
C ILE A 153 3.69 16.12 4.33
N CYS A 154 4.05 16.31 5.60
CA CYS A 154 5.31 16.90 6.04
C CYS A 154 6.24 15.85 6.64
N GLU A 155 7.54 16.16 6.67
CA GLU A 155 8.56 15.32 7.31
C GLU A 155 9.36 16.10 8.33
N THR A 156 9.68 15.47 9.46
CA THR A 156 10.57 16.04 10.48
C THR A 156 11.62 15.03 10.89
N LYS A 157 12.83 15.48 11.16
CA LYS A 157 13.90 14.61 11.66
C LYS A 157 13.54 14.12 13.07
N VAL A 158 13.63 12.80 13.28
CA VAL A 158 13.40 12.14 14.57
C VAL A 158 14.63 11.33 14.97
N GLN A 159 14.81 11.15 16.27
CA GLN A 159 15.89 10.33 16.83
C GLN A 159 15.59 8.84 16.61
N HIS A 160 16.65 8.07 16.36
CA HIS A 160 16.52 6.62 16.17
C HIS A 160 17.51 5.88 17.07
N HIS A 161 16.96 5.05 17.95
CA HIS A 161 17.75 4.21 18.84
C HIS A 161 17.98 2.83 18.21
N GLN A 162 19.13 2.24 18.52
CA GLN A 162 19.41 0.87 18.12
C GLN A 162 18.47 -0.08 18.87
N ARG A 163 18.00 -1.14 18.20
CA ARG A 163 17.08 -2.12 18.83
C ARG A 163 17.69 -2.70 20.10
N ALA A 164 17.04 -2.49 21.25
CA ALA A 164 17.48 -3.07 22.52
C ALA A 164 17.26 -4.59 22.59
N HIS A 165 16.17 -5.10 21.98
CA HIS A 165 15.80 -6.52 22.04
C HIS A 165 15.19 -7.03 20.71
N GLY A 166 15.62 -8.21 20.25
CA GLY A 166 15.01 -8.96 19.14
C GLY A 166 15.92 -9.20 17.93
N ILE A 167 15.90 -10.42 17.39
CA ILE A 167 16.72 -10.84 16.23
C ILE A 167 16.05 -10.39 14.93
N THR A 168 16.75 -9.66 14.07
CA THR A 168 16.25 -9.36 12.71
C THR A 168 16.25 -10.61 11.84
N LYS A 169 15.07 -11.17 11.60
CA LYS A 169 14.85 -12.20 10.57
C LYS A 169 14.85 -11.54 9.19
N TYR A 170 16.03 -11.37 8.59
CA TYR A 170 16.17 -10.98 7.19
C TYR A 170 15.71 -12.15 6.32
N ASN A 171 14.66 -11.95 5.53
CA ASN A 171 14.03 -13.03 4.77
C ASN A 171 13.83 -12.54 3.33
N TRP A 172 14.50 -13.16 2.36
CA TRP A 172 14.40 -12.81 0.92
C TRP A 172 12.95 -12.76 0.43
N LYS A 173 12.08 -13.59 1.03
CA LYS A 173 10.63 -13.57 0.83
C LYS A 173 9.99 -12.19 1.05
N ARG A 174 10.54 -11.38 1.96
CA ARG A 174 10.06 -10.02 2.26
C ARG A 174 10.35 -9.02 1.15
N VAL A 175 11.46 -9.19 0.44
CA VAL A 175 11.84 -8.32 -0.69
C VAL A 175 10.92 -8.59 -1.88
N VAL A 176 10.73 -9.86 -2.22
CA VAL A 176 9.82 -10.28 -3.31
C VAL A 176 8.39 -9.84 -3.01
N LYS A 177 7.91 -10.06 -1.78
CA LYS A 177 6.57 -9.63 -1.36
C LYS A 177 6.40 -8.11 -1.44
N GLY A 178 7.37 -7.34 -0.95
CA GLY A 178 7.34 -5.88 -1.06
C GLY A 178 7.36 -5.36 -2.50
N PHE A 179 8.01 -6.07 -3.43
CA PHE A 179 7.97 -5.73 -4.85
C PHE A 179 6.60 -6.02 -5.48
N LEU A 180 6.00 -7.18 -5.18
CA LEU A 180 4.64 -7.51 -5.64
C LEU A 180 3.61 -6.54 -5.05
N ASP A 181 3.72 -6.24 -3.75
CA ASP A 181 2.87 -5.25 -3.08
C ASP A 181 2.99 -3.88 -3.75
N LEU A 182 4.21 -3.47 -4.15
CA LEU A 182 4.42 -2.23 -4.89
C LEU A 182 3.72 -2.24 -6.25
N ILE A 183 3.77 -3.34 -7.03
CA ILE A 183 3.02 -3.46 -8.29
C ILE A 183 1.53 -3.29 -8.06
N VAL A 184 0.98 -3.98 -7.05
CA VAL A 184 -0.45 -3.91 -6.70
C VAL A 184 -0.82 -2.48 -6.34
N ILE A 185 -0.06 -1.86 -5.45
CA ILE A 185 -0.27 -0.50 -4.95
C ILE A 185 -0.22 0.49 -6.12
N SER A 186 0.79 0.38 -6.99
CA SER A 186 0.93 1.22 -8.19
C SER A 186 -0.20 1.04 -9.20
N PHE A 187 -0.65 -0.20 -9.38
CA PHE A 187 -1.79 -0.51 -10.21
C PHE A 187 -3.07 0.15 -9.65
N TRP A 188 -3.31 0.03 -8.34
CA TRP A 188 -4.43 0.69 -7.67
C TRP A 188 -4.34 2.21 -7.82
N GLN A 189 -3.18 2.83 -7.60
CA GLN A 189 -3.00 4.28 -7.76
C GLN A 189 -3.49 4.80 -9.12
N LYS A 190 -3.09 4.12 -10.20
CA LYS A 190 -3.29 4.63 -11.56
C LYS A 190 -4.60 4.13 -12.18
N TYR A 191 -5.11 2.99 -11.73
CA TYR A 191 -6.16 2.27 -12.44
C TYR A 191 -7.38 1.90 -11.58
N SER A 192 -7.40 2.24 -10.28
CA SER A 192 -8.56 2.02 -9.38
C SER A 192 -9.84 2.72 -9.84
N VAL A 193 -9.76 3.72 -10.72
CA VAL A 193 -10.94 4.44 -11.23
C VAL A 193 -11.39 3.91 -12.60
N ARG A 194 -10.50 3.29 -13.39
CA ARG A 194 -10.77 2.86 -14.77
C ARG A 194 -9.92 1.65 -15.20
N PRO A 195 -10.08 0.46 -14.59
CA PRO A 195 -9.25 -0.72 -14.89
C PRO A 195 -9.38 -1.20 -16.34
N ILE A 196 -10.53 -0.93 -16.98
CA ILE A 196 -10.78 -1.26 -18.39
C ILE A 196 -9.77 -0.61 -19.34
N HIS A 197 -9.16 0.54 -19.00
CA HIS A 197 -8.20 1.18 -19.89
C HIS A 197 -6.88 0.39 -19.98
N VAL A 198 -6.54 -0.39 -18.95
CA VAL A 198 -5.35 -1.26 -18.97
C VAL A 198 -5.65 -2.55 -19.70
N PHE A 199 -6.59 -3.33 -19.17
CA PHE A 199 -6.85 -4.67 -19.67
C PHE A 199 -7.59 -4.62 -21.00
N GLY A 200 -8.56 -3.72 -21.16
CA GLY A 200 -9.24 -3.49 -22.42
C GLY A 200 -8.30 -2.91 -23.48
N GLY A 201 -7.45 -1.95 -23.12
CA GLY A 201 -6.45 -1.38 -24.04
C GLY A 201 -5.44 -2.44 -24.52
N ALA A 202 -4.84 -3.19 -23.60
CA ALA A 202 -3.92 -4.29 -23.92
C ALA A 202 -4.62 -5.40 -24.72
N GLY A 203 -5.86 -5.73 -24.39
CA GLY A 203 -6.66 -6.72 -25.09
C GLY A 203 -7.00 -6.30 -26.52
N LEU A 204 -7.37 -5.03 -26.75
CA LEU A 204 -7.61 -4.48 -28.08
C LEU A 204 -6.33 -4.50 -28.94
N ILE A 205 -5.19 -4.13 -28.37
CA ILE A 205 -3.89 -4.20 -29.06
C ILE A 205 -3.57 -5.65 -29.47
N SER A 206 -3.78 -6.61 -28.56
CA SER A 206 -3.56 -8.04 -28.83
C SER A 206 -4.48 -8.57 -29.93
N CYS A 207 -5.78 -8.27 -29.86
CA CYS A 207 -6.75 -8.64 -30.89
C CYS A 207 -6.45 -7.98 -32.23
N PHE A 208 -6.06 -6.70 -32.24
CA PHE A 208 -5.73 -5.99 -33.46
C PHE A 208 -4.50 -6.57 -34.15
N ALA A 209 -3.42 -6.83 -33.39
CA ALA A 209 -2.23 -7.48 -33.92
C ALA A 209 -2.52 -8.92 -34.39
N GLY A 210 -3.33 -9.68 -33.66
CA GLY A 210 -3.82 -11.00 -34.07
C GLY A 210 -4.61 -10.94 -35.38
N ALA A 211 -5.49 -9.96 -35.53
CA ALA A 211 -6.29 -9.74 -36.73
C ALA A 211 -5.42 -9.33 -37.94
N LEU A 212 -4.38 -8.52 -37.76
CA LEU A 212 -3.44 -8.17 -38.82
C LEU A 212 -2.67 -9.41 -39.32
N ILE A 213 -2.12 -10.21 -38.40
CA ILE A 213 -1.40 -11.44 -38.76
C ILE A 213 -2.37 -12.46 -39.41
N GLY A 214 -3.57 -12.62 -38.85
CA GLY A 214 -4.60 -13.49 -39.39
C GLY A 214 -5.07 -13.07 -40.78
N GLY A 215 -5.25 -11.77 -41.00
CA GLY A 215 -5.58 -11.19 -42.31
C GLY A 215 -4.49 -11.44 -43.34
N TRP A 216 -3.23 -11.25 -42.96
CA TRP A 216 -2.08 -11.58 -43.81
C TRP A 216 -2.04 -13.05 -44.20
N LEU A 217 -2.24 -13.96 -43.25
CA LEU A 217 -2.33 -15.40 -43.51
C LEU A 217 -3.53 -15.75 -44.41
N GLY A 218 -4.66 -15.05 -44.25
CA GLY A 218 -5.84 -15.18 -45.09
C GLY A 218 -5.57 -14.78 -46.54
N ILE A 219 -4.88 -13.66 -46.77
CA ILE A 219 -4.44 -13.25 -48.11
C ILE A 219 -3.50 -14.31 -48.70
N GLN A 220 -2.54 -14.80 -47.92
CA GLN A 220 -1.63 -15.86 -48.38
C GLN A 220 -2.37 -17.14 -48.78
N ARG A 221 -3.43 -17.50 -48.04
CA ARG A 221 -4.27 -18.65 -48.38
C ARG A 221 -5.05 -18.44 -49.68
N LEU A 222 -5.70 -17.28 -49.82
CA LEU A 222 -6.62 -17.00 -50.93
C LEU A 222 -5.88 -16.78 -52.26
N PHE A 223 -4.74 -16.08 -52.24
CA PHE A 223 -4.02 -15.71 -53.46
C PHE A 223 -2.90 -16.70 -53.83
N PHE A 224 -2.31 -17.40 -52.86
CA PHE A 224 -1.15 -18.28 -53.11
C PHE A 224 -1.43 -19.76 -52.79
N GLY A 225 -2.66 -20.11 -52.38
CA GLY A 225 -3.06 -21.49 -52.11
C GLY A 225 -2.34 -22.16 -50.92
N MET A 226 -1.55 -21.41 -50.15
CA MET A 226 -0.71 -21.95 -49.07
C MET A 226 -1.57 -22.49 -47.92
N GLY A 227 -1.19 -23.64 -47.33
CA GLY A 227 -1.87 -24.21 -46.16
C GLY A 227 -1.67 -23.37 -44.89
N LEU A 228 -2.72 -23.24 -44.07
CA LEU A 228 -2.71 -22.46 -42.82
C LEU A 228 -2.26 -23.29 -41.60
N SER A 229 -2.67 -24.55 -41.53
CA SER A 229 -2.60 -25.36 -40.30
C SER A 229 -1.19 -25.68 -39.82
N ASP A 230 -0.22 -25.80 -40.72
CA ASP A 230 1.15 -26.18 -40.39
C ASP A 230 2.04 -24.99 -39.96
N ARG A 231 1.46 -23.79 -39.86
CA ARG A 231 2.20 -22.56 -39.57
C ARG A 231 2.08 -22.16 -38.10
N PRO A 232 3.20 -22.04 -37.37
CA PRO A 232 3.19 -21.52 -36.00
C PRO A 232 2.50 -20.15 -35.86
N LEU A 233 2.52 -19.33 -36.92
CA LEU A 233 1.83 -18.04 -36.96
C LEU A 233 0.31 -18.16 -36.84
N PHE A 234 -0.30 -19.23 -37.34
CA PHE A 234 -1.74 -19.45 -37.19
C PHE A 234 -2.12 -19.72 -35.73
N LEU A 235 -1.32 -20.52 -35.02
CA LEU A 235 -1.48 -20.73 -33.57
C LEU A 235 -1.27 -19.44 -32.78
N LEU A 236 -0.30 -18.61 -33.18
CA LEU A 236 -0.07 -17.30 -32.56
C LEU A 236 -1.29 -16.38 -32.73
N VAL A 237 -1.94 -16.35 -33.90
CA VAL A 237 -3.17 -15.58 -34.13
C VAL A 237 -4.27 -16.02 -33.16
N ILE A 238 -4.51 -17.34 -33.04
CA ILE A 238 -5.51 -17.88 -32.13
C ILE A 238 -5.20 -17.49 -30.68
N LEU A 239 -3.93 -17.64 -30.26
CA LEU A 239 -3.49 -17.27 -28.93
C LEU A 239 -3.69 -15.77 -28.65
N MET A 240 -3.28 -14.90 -29.56
CA MET A 240 -3.41 -13.44 -29.41
C MET A 240 -4.86 -12.99 -29.34
N MET A 241 -5.74 -13.60 -30.14
CA MET A 241 -7.18 -13.33 -30.10
C MET A 241 -7.80 -13.83 -28.79
N MET A 242 -7.47 -15.04 -28.36
CA MET A 242 -7.98 -15.61 -27.11
C MET A 242 -7.53 -14.81 -25.89
N VAL A 243 -6.24 -14.48 -25.81
CA VAL A 243 -5.68 -13.62 -24.74
C VAL A 243 -6.30 -12.22 -24.80
N GLY A 244 -6.46 -11.65 -25.99
CA GLY A 244 -7.04 -10.33 -26.15
C GLY A 244 -8.48 -10.24 -25.65
N VAL A 245 -9.32 -11.21 -26.01
CA VAL A 245 -10.70 -11.32 -25.50
C VAL A 245 -10.70 -11.53 -23.98
N GLN A 246 -9.85 -12.41 -23.46
CA GLN A 246 -9.76 -12.67 -22.01
C GLN A 246 -9.35 -11.42 -21.22
N LEU A 247 -8.43 -10.61 -21.75
CA LEU A 247 -8.05 -9.34 -21.15
C LEU A 247 -9.21 -8.33 -21.15
N ILE A 248 -9.96 -8.21 -22.25
CA ILE A 248 -11.13 -7.33 -22.32
C ILE A 248 -12.18 -7.74 -21.28
N VAL A 249 -12.52 -9.04 -21.21
CA VAL A 249 -13.47 -9.58 -20.23
C VAL A 249 -13.00 -9.32 -18.80
N SER A 250 -11.71 -9.55 -18.52
CA SER A 250 -11.12 -9.26 -17.20
C SER A 250 -11.21 -7.78 -16.83
N GLY A 251 -11.02 -6.87 -17.81
CA GLY A 251 -11.18 -5.43 -17.63
C GLY A 251 -12.62 -5.02 -17.28
N ILE A 252 -13.61 -5.62 -17.94
CA ILE A 252 -15.04 -5.38 -17.66
C ILE A 252 -15.41 -5.92 -16.28
N LEU A 253 -14.98 -7.13 -15.94
CA LEU A 253 -15.21 -7.71 -14.62
C LEU A 253 -14.62 -6.84 -13.51
N ALA A 254 -13.39 -6.35 -13.69
CA ALA A 254 -12.78 -5.43 -12.74
C ALA A 254 -13.59 -4.12 -12.57
N ASP A 255 -14.14 -3.56 -13.64
CA ASP A 255 -14.98 -2.36 -13.59
C ASP A 255 -16.31 -2.61 -12.84
N ILE A 256 -16.93 -3.78 -13.05
CA ILE A 256 -18.12 -4.21 -12.30
C ILE A 256 -17.79 -4.38 -10.82
N MET A 257 -16.69 -5.05 -10.48
CA MET A 257 -16.27 -5.25 -9.09
C MET A 257 -16.02 -3.92 -8.37
N LEU A 258 -15.45 -2.92 -9.05
CA LEU A 258 -15.28 -1.59 -8.47
C LEU A 258 -16.61 -0.89 -8.24
N LYS A 259 -17.57 -1.00 -9.16
CA LYS A 259 -18.92 -0.43 -8.98
C LYS A 259 -19.65 -1.05 -7.79
N VAL A 260 -19.50 -2.36 -7.59
CA VAL A 260 -20.03 -3.05 -6.40
C VAL A 260 -19.30 -2.57 -5.15
N TYR A 261 -17.97 -2.49 -5.18
CA TYR A 261 -17.14 -2.05 -4.05
C TYR A 261 -17.50 -0.65 -3.54
N TYR A 262 -17.69 0.31 -4.45
CA TYR A 262 -18.12 1.67 -4.10
C TYR A 262 -19.64 1.78 -3.91
N GLY A 263 -20.42 0.84 -4.45
CA GLY A 263 -21.89 0.87 -4.43
C GLY A 263 -22.53 0.32 -3.16
N GLU A 264 -21.93 -0.69 -2.51
CA GLU A 264 -22.59 -1.40 -1.40
C GLU A 264 -22.39 -0.76 -0.01
N ASP A 265 -21.30 -0.04 0.22
CA ASP A 265 -20.86 0.32 1.59
C ASP A 265 -20.96 1.82 1.93
N GLY A 266 -21.65 2.63 1.12
CA GLY A 266 -21.65 4.09 1.29
C GLY A 266 -20.27 4.74 1.10
N ARG A 267 -19.31 3.98 0.55
CA ARG A 267 -17.94 4.43 0.24
C ARG A 267 -17.98 5.38 -0.95
N LYS A 268 -17.50 6.60 -0.73
CA LYS A 268 -17.43 7.62 -1.77
C LYS A 268 -16.16 7.42 -2.61
N ASN A 269 -16.26 7.70 -3.90
CA ASN A 269 -15.11 7.76 -4.81
C ASN A 269 -14.37 9.12 -4.76
N TYR A 270 -14.78 10.00 -3.84
CA TYR A 270 -14.18 11.31 -3.59
C TYR A 270 -14.02 11.53 -2.09
N LEU A 271 -13.07 12.40 -1.74
CA LEU A 271 -12.90 12.95 -0.40
C LEU A 271 -13.14 14.46 -0.47
N VAL A 272 -13.82 15.00 0.53
CA VAL A 272 -14.12 16.44 0.61
C VAL A 272 -13.17 17.03 1.65
N GLU A 273 -12.29 17.94 1.21
CA GLU A 273 -11.36 18.64 2.11
C GLU A 273 -12.09 19.70 2.95
N ARG A 274 -12.95 20.51 2.33
CA ARG A 274 -13.69 21.58 3.01
C ARG A 274 -15.01 21.84 2.31
N LEU A 275 -16.08 21.98 3.09
CA LEU A 275 -17.35 22.57 2.65
C LEU A 275 -17.43 23.97 3.26
N ILE A 276 -17.70 24.98 2.44
CA ILE A 276 -17.91 26.36 2.87
C ILE A 276 -19.37 26.69 2.57
N ASP A 277 -20.18 26.87 3.61
CA ASP A 277 -21.56 27.35 3.54
C ASP A 277 -21.63 28.84 3.87
#